data_AF-D4K1Q9-F1
#
_entry.id   AF-D4K1Q9-F1
#
_cell.length_a   1.000
_cell.length_b   1.000
_cell.length_c   1.000
_cell.angle_alpha   90.00
_cell.angle_beta   90.00
_cell.angle_gamma   90.00
#
_symmetry.space_group_name_H-M   'P 1'
#
loop_
_entity.id
_entity.type
_entity.pdbx_description
1 polymer ?
#
loop_
_entity_poly.entity_id
_entity_poly.type
_entity_poly.pdbx_seq_one_letter_code
_entity_poly.pdbx_strand_id
1 'polypeptide(L)'
;MKHIDFYIKIIVVVPFIGYDSKWPDQSKHRLKKLIQNANDSIVISHSADVSSYKKRNYYMVDHAEYLIGVFDNQKKLRSGTAQTVNYALHQGKVITLIHPDTMEITAPAP
;
A
#
# COMPACT_ATOMS: atom_id res chain seq x y z
N MET A 1 -25.84 -27.29 -2.29
CA MET A 1 -24.43 -26.84 -2.33
C MET A 1 -24.45 -25.34 -2.09
N LYS A 2 -23.94 -24.84 -0.97
CA LYS A 2 -23.92 -23.39 -0.71
C LYS A 2 -22.84 -22.77 -1.60
N HIS A 3 -23.26 -21.91 -2.54
CA HIS A 3 -22.35 -21.02 -3.24
C HIS A 3 -21.66 -20.16 -2.18
N ILE A 4 -20.36 -20.35 -1.99
CA ILE A 4 -19.55 -19.43 -1.18
C ILE A 4 -19.07 -18.37 -2.17
N ASP A 5 -19.76 -17.25 -2.20
CA ASP A 5 -19.28 -16.08 -2.92
C ASP A 5 -18.10 -15.52 -2.13
N PHE A 6 -16.88 -15.71 -2.66
CA PHE A 6 -15.68 -15.09 -2.12
C PHE A 6 -15.78 -13.58 -2.31
N TYR A 7 -16.25 -12.90 -1.28
CA TYR A 7 -16.37 -11.46 -1.26
C TYR A 7 -15.06 -10.83 -0.77
N ILE A 8 -14.29 -10.24 -1.70
CA ILE A 8 -13.09 -9.47 -1.36
C ILE A 8 -13.49 -8.02 -1.08
N LYS A 9 -13.17 -7.53 0.13
CA LYS A 9 -13.29 -6.11 0.46
C LYS A 9 -12.01 -5.35 0.10
N ILE A 10 -12.16 -4.27 -0.64
CA ILE A 10 -11.06 -3.36 -1.02
C ILE A 10 -11.17 -2.09 -0.19
N ILE A 11 -10.08 -1.72 0.49
CA ILE A 11 -9.96 -0.47 1.26
C ILE A 11 -8.79 0.32 0.70
N VAL A 12 -9.02 1.59 0.35
CA VAL A 12 -7.98 2.48 -0.16
C VAL A 12 -7.52 3.44 0.94
N VAL A 13 -6.24 3.39 1.32
CA VAL A 13 -5.68 4.30 2.33
C VAL A 13 -4.92 5.44 1.64
N VAL A 14 -5.43 6.66 1.83
CA VAL A 14 -4.93 7.92 1.25
C VAL A 14 -4.18 8.73 2.32
N PRO A 15 -2.99 9.28 2.02
CA PRO A 15 -2.18 9.92 3.05
C PRO A 15 -2.77 11.24 3.56
N PHE A 16 -3.40 12.05 2.69
CA PHE A 16 -4.03 13.31 3.09
C PHE A 16 -5.06 13.84 2.08
N ILE A 17 -5.86 14.82 2.51
CA ILE A 17 -6.82 15.52 1.65
C ILE A 17 -6.08 16.27 0.52
N GLY A 18 -6.51 16.07 -0.73
CA GLY A 18 -5.86 16.70 -1.89
C GLY A 18 -4.55 16.03 -2.31
N TYR A 19 -4.34 14.75 -1.94
CA TYR A 19 -3.16 13.97 -2.30
C TYR A 19 -2.80 14.00 -3.79
N ASP A 20 -3.80 13.98 -4.66
CA ASP A 20 -3.66 13.98 -6.11
C ASP A 20 -3.75 15.37 -6.74
N SER A 21 -3.82 16.45 -5.94
CA SER A 21 -4.06 17.83 -6.43
C SER A 21 -3.10 18.27 -7.54
N LYS A 22 -1.82 17.85 -7.45
CA LYS A 22 -0.76 18.19 -8.40
C LYS A 22 -0.60 17.18 -9.55
N TRP A 23 -1.42 16.13 -9.62
CA TRP A 23 -1.29 15.09 -10.64
C TRP A 23 -1.94 15.50 -11.98
N PRO A 24 -1.52 14.89 -13.10
CA PRO A 24 -2.25 14.98 -14.37
C PRO A 24 -3.67 14.42 -14.22
N ASP A 25 -4.62 14.96 -15.00
CA ASP A 25 -6.05 14.62 -14.89
C ASP A 25 -6.33 13.13 -15.09
N GLN A 26 -5.58 12.47 -15.97
CA GLN A 26 -5.71 11.03 -16.18
C GLN A 26 -5.42 10.23 -14.89
N SER A 27 -4.40 10.62 -14.13
CA SER A 27 -4.03 9.96 -12.87
C SER A 27 -5.02 10.26 -11.76
N LYS A 28 -5.53 11.50 -11.68
CA LYS A 28 -6.62 11.88 -10.76
C LYS A 28 -7.88 11.05 -11.02
N HIS A 29 -8.28 10.95 -12.30
CA HIS A 29 -9.45 10.16 -12.71
C HIS A 29 -9.29 8.68 -12.36
N ARG A 30 -8.09 8.13 -12.56
CA ARG A 30 -7.78 6.74 -12.19
C ARG A 30 -7.92 6.52 -10.68
N LEU A 31 -7.35 7.38 -9.83
CA LEU A 31 -7.49 7.26 -8.38
C LEU A 31 -8.96 7.39 -7.94
N LYS A 32 -9.68 8.37 -8.49
CA LYS A 32 -11.10 8.57 -8.22
C LYS A 32 -11.91 7.31 -8.54
N LYS A 33 -11.67 6.67 -9.69
CA LYS A 33 -12.31 5.39 -10.04
C LYS A 33 -11.97 4.28 -9.05
N LEU A 34 -10.72 4.15 -8.62
CA LEU A 34 -10.32 3.14 -7.63
C LEU A 34 -11.06 3.34 -6.30
N ILE A 35 -11.15 4.58 -5.81
CA ILE A 35 -11.86 4.91 -4.57
C ILE A 35 -13.37 4.65 -4.71
N GLN A 36 -13.98 5.06 -5.84
CA GLN A 36 -15.41 4.85 -6.09
C GLN A 36 -15.83 3.38 -6.17
N ASN A 37 -14.92 2.50 -6.59
CA ASN A 37 -15.16 1.05 -6.67
C ASN A 37 -14.63 0.29 -5.44
N ALA A 38 -13.98 0.98 -4.50
CA ALA A 38 -13.58 0.38 -3.24
C ALA A 38 -14.77 0.30 -2.28
N ASN A 39 -14.67 -0.59 -1.29
CA ASN A 39 -15.66 -0.70 -0.25
C ASN A 39 -15.53 0.39 0.81
N ASP A 40 -14.31 0.91 0.99
CA ASP A 40 -14.04 2.03 1.88
C ASP A 40 -12.78 2.79 1.46
N SER A 41 -12.64 4.03 1.95
CA SER A 41 -11.42 4.81 1.81
C SER A 41 -11.11 5.57 3.09
N ILE A 42 -9.87 5.46 3.55
CA ILE A 42 -9.40 6.09 4.79
C ILE A 42 -8.41 7.19 4.44
N VAL A 43 -8.63 8.39 4.96
CA VAL A 43 -7.70 9.53 4.82
C VAL A 43 -6.97 9.73 6.15
N ILE A 44 -5.64 9.68 6.12
CA ILE A 44 -4.82 9.64 7.34
C ILE A 44 -4.57 11.02 7.97
N SER A 45 -4.52 12.07 7.15
CA SER A 45 -4.25 13.44 7.61
C SER A 45 -5.04 14.48 6.83
N HIS A 46 -5.23 15.65 7.43
CA HIS A 46 -5.79 16.81 6.73
C HIS A 46 -4.72 17.55 5.91
N SER A 47 -3.45 17.50 6.34
CA SER A 47 -2.34 18.26 5.76
C SER A 47 -1.36 17.39 4.96
N ALA A 48 -0.80 18.00 3.91
CA ALA A 48 0.20 17.43 3.02
C ALA A 48 1.61 17.44 3.62
N ASP A 49 1.79 16.77 4.75
CA ASP A 49 3.09 16.66 5.42
C ASP A 49 3.85 15.40 4.97
N VAL A 50 5.18 15.47 4.97
CA VAL A 50 6.05 14.31 4.71
C VAL A 50 5.69 13.15 5.64
N SER A 51 5.31 13.45 6.89
CA SER A 51 4.90 12.43 7.85
C SER A 51 3.61 11.71 7.47
N SER A 52 2.70 12.33 6.71
CA SER A 52 1.42 11.75 6.30
C SER A 52 1.62 10.51 5.42
N TYR A 53 2.65 10.51 4.55
CA TYR A 53 3.02 9.34 3.74
C TYR A 53 3.46 8.16 4.61
N LYS A 54 4.31 8.43 5.61
CA LYS A 54 4.82 7.41 6.52
C LYS A 54 3.69 6.85 7.39
N LYS A 55 2.86 7.72 7.96
CA LYS A 55 1.68 7.33 8.77
C LYS A 55 0.73 6.45 7.96
N ARG A 56 0.49 6.78 6.68
CA ARG A 56 -0.32 5.96 5.77
C ARG A 56 0.26 4.57 5.62
N ASN A 57 1.56 4.47 5.34
CA ASN A 57 2.21 3.17 5.17
C ASN A 57 2.15 2.33 6.47
N TYR A 58 2.33 2.95 7.63
CA TYR A 58 2.26 2.25 8.92
C TYR A 58 0.84 1.80 9.23
N TYR A 59 -0.16 2.65 8.98
CA TYR A 59 -1.57 2.25 9.10
C TYR A 59 -1.87 0.99 8.28
N MET A 60 -1.40 0.91 7.02
CA MET A 60 -1.59 -0.27 6.19
C MET A 60 -0.93 -1.53 6.77
N VAL A 61 0.28 -1.41 7.34
CA VAL A 61 1.00 -2.54 7.95
C VAL A 61 0.35 -2.98 9.26
N ASP A 62 -0.06 -2.04 10.10
CA ASP A 62 -0.67 -2.31 11.41
C ASP A 62 -1.99 -3.06 11.27
N HIS A 63 -2.73 -2.80 10.20
CA HIS A 63 -4.03 -3.40 9.90
C HIS A 63 -3.96 -4.58 8.92
N ALA A 64 -2.77 -5.13 8.66
CA ALA A 64 -2.59 -6.29 7.79
C ALA A 64 -1.91 -7.45 8.54
N GLU A 65 -2.28 -8.69 8.21
CA GLU A 65 -1.55 -9.89 8.62
C GLU A 65 -0.48 -10.29 7.60
N TYR A 66 -0.69 -9.91 6.33
CA TYR A 66 0.14 -10.27 5.20
C TYR A 66 0.41 -9.04 4.32
N LEU A 67 1.64 -8.88 3.84
CA LEU A 67 2.03 -7.83 2.91
C LEU A 67 2.45 -8.42 1.56
N ILE A 68 1.83 -7.94 0.48
CA ILE A 68 2.30 -8.16 -0.89
C ILE A 68 2.82 -6.83 -1.42
N GLY A 69 4.08 -6.81 -1.87
CA GLY A 69 4.72 -5.61 -2.41
C GLY A 69 5.37 -5.87 -3.77
N VAL A 70 5.26 -4.92 -4.69
CA VAL A 70 6.10 -4.91 -5.89
C VAL A 70 7.34 -4.06 -5.57
N PHE A 71 8.48 -4.72 -5.39
CA PHE A 71 9.71 -4.10 -4.91
C PHE A 71 10.92 -4.97 -5.28
N ASP A 72 11.98 -4.33 -5.79
CA ASP A 72 13.21 -5.00 -6.24
C ASP A 72 14.07 -5.55 -5.08
N ASN A 73 13.72 -5.23 -3.83
CA ASN A 73 14.39 -5.64 -2.60
C ASN A 73 15.93 -5.47 -2.63
N GLN A 74 16.41 -4.54 -3.45
CA GLN A 74 17.84 -4.26 -3.52
C GLN A 74 18.22 -3.40 -2.32
N LYS A 75 19.16 -3.89 -1.50
CA LYS A 75 19.55 -3.36 -0.17
C LYS A 75 20.07 -1.91 -0.13
N LYS A 76 19.94 -1.12 -1.21
CA LYS A 76 20.68 0.13 -1.42
C LYS A 76 19.86 1.40 -1.58
N LEU A 77 18.54 1.39 -1.42
CA LEU A 77 17.74 2.63 -1.59
C LEU A 77 16.92 2.97 -0.34
N ARG A 78 17.14 4.17 0.21
CA ARG A 78 16.28 4.83 1.21
C ARG A 78 14.94 5.23 0.55
N SER A 79 14.14 4.25 0.14
CA SER A 79 12.83 4.48 -0.49
C SER A 79 11.70 4.35 0.54
N GLY A 80 10.55 4.98 0.26
CA GLY A 80 9.36 4.84 1.09
C GLY A 80 8.87 3.38 1.16
N THR A 81 9.00 2.62 0.06
CA THR A 81 8.64 1.20 0.02
C THR A 81 9.58 0.35 0.88
N ALA A 82 10.90 0.59 0.83
CA ALA A 82 11.86 -0.11 1.68
C ALA A 82 11.56 0.13 3.17
N GLN A 83 11.18 1.35 3.55
CA GLN A 83 10.76 1.66 4.92
C GLN A 83 9.50 0.89 5.34
N THR A 84 8.51 0.74 4.45
CA THR A 84 7.29 -0.03 4.72
C THR A 84 7.60 -1.52 4.89
N VAL A 85 8.40 -2.10 3.98
CA VAL A 85 8.79 -3.51 4.03
C VAL A 85 9.55 -3.79 5.32
N ASN A 86 10.55 -2.96 5.66
CA ASN A 86 11.30 -3.10 6.90
C ASN A 86 10.39 -2.98 8.12
N TYR A 87 9.45 -2.03 8.12
CA TYR A 87 8.51 -1.89 9.22
C TYR A 87 7.63 -3.14 9.38
N ALA A 88 7.13 -3.70 8.28
CA ALA A 88 6.36 -4.94 8.29
C ALA A 88 7.16 -6.14 8.81
N LEU A 89 8.45 -6.27 8.44
CA LEU A 89 9.34 -7.28 9.01
C LEU A 89 9.50 -7.11 10.53
N HIS A 90 9.74 -5.88 10.99
CA HIS A 90 9.84 -5.58 12.43
C HIS A 90 8.52 -5.83 13.19
N GLN A 91 7.37 -5.73 12.53
CA GLN A 91 6.06 -6.09 13.09
C GLN A 91 5.74 -7.59 12.96
N GLY A 92 6.67 -8.41 12.47
CA GLY A 92 6.50 -9.85 12.32
C GLY A 92 5.48 -10.26 11.25
N LYS A 93 5.21 -9.38 10.27
CA LYS A 93 4.25 -9.67 9.19
C LYS A 93 4.85 -10.69 8.21
N VAL A 94 3.99 -11.52 7.62
CA VAL A 94 4.38 -12.37 6.49
C VAL A 94 4.42 -11.52 5.23
N ILE A 95 5.46 -11.67 4.41
CA ILE A 95 5.70 -10.80 3.26
C ILE A 95 5.98 -11.62 2.00
N THR A 96 5.38 -11.21 0.90
CA THR A 96 5.80 -11.58 -0.47
C THR A 96 6.16 -10.34 -1.25
N LEU A 97 7.35 -10.36 -1.86
CA LEU A 97 7.81 -9.32 -2.76
C LEU A 97 7.90 -9.87 -4.19
N ILE A 98 7.41 -9.09 -5.14
CA ILE A 98 7.50 -9.36 -6.57
C ILE A 98 8.49 -8.35 -7.15
N HIS A 99 9.59 -8.81 -7.74
CA HIS A 99 10.54 -7.93 -8.38
C HIS A 99 9.88 -7.27 -9.61
N PRO A 100 9.95 -5.94 -9.78
CA PRO A 100 9.25 -5.23 -10.85
C PRO A 100 9.71 -5.64 -12.26
N ASP A 101 11.01 -5.89 -12.46
CA ASP A 101 11.55 -6.23 -13.79
C ASP A 101 11.59 -7.74 -14.08
N THR A 102 12.02 -8.56 -13.11
CA THR A 102 12.22 -10.01 -13.32
C THR A 102 10.98 -10.84 -12.98
N MET A 103 9.97 -10.25 -12.31
CA MET A 103 8.81 -10.94 -11.76
C MET A 103 9.15 -12.03 -10.72
N GLU A 104 10.42 -12.08 -10.26
CA GLU A 104 10.85 -13.03 -9.24
C GLU A 104 10.08 -12.79 -7.94
N ILE A 105 9.61 -13.88 -7.34
CA ILE A 105 8.85 -13.85 -6.10
C ILE A 105 9.78 -14.23 -4.95
N THR A 106 9.91 -13.34 -3.97
CA THR A 106 10.71 -13.58 -2.77
C THR A 106 9.86 -13.43 -1.51
N ALA A 107 10.21 -14.19 -0.47
CA ALA A 107 9.60 -14.11 0.85
C ALA A 107 10.69 -13.77 1.88
N PRO A 108 10.94 -12.48 2.16
CA PRO A 108 11.95 -12.10 3.14
C PRO A 108 11.55 -12.61 4.52
N ALA A 109 12.51 -13.20 5.24
CA ALA A 109 12.31 -13.62 6.62
C ALA A 109 12.27 -12.38 7.55
N PRO A 110 11.43 -12.38 8.61
CA PRO A 110 11.44 -11.38 9.67
C PRO A 110 12.81 -11.20 10.32
#